data_AF-A0A5J4IZL5-F1
#
_entry.id   AF-A0A5J4IZL5-F1
#
_cell.length_a   1.000
_cell.length_b   1.000
_cell.length_c   1.000
_cell.angle_alpha   90.00
_cell.angle_beta   90.00
_cell.angle_gamma   90.00
#
_symmetry.space_group_name_H-M   'P 1'
#
loop_
_entity.id
_entity.type
_entity.pdbx_description
1 polymer ?
#
loop_
_entity_poly.entity_id
_entity_poly.type
_entity_poly.pdbx_seq_one_letter_code
_entity_poly.pdbx_strand_id
1 'polypeptide(L)'
;MEKETTTNNSMAIVAYLTLIGWIIAIVVNNDKKDPFVSFHIRQMLGIMLLAFAISLVIQLTGVGILSILHLGTFVLWILGIMSAFKGTTDPVPLVGVQFQDWFKAIS
;
A
#
# COMPACT_ATOMS: atom_id res chain seq x y z
N MET A 1 -11.08 -3.71 23.49
CA MET A 1 -9.72 -3.29 23.10
C MET A 1 -8.98 -4.35 22.29
N GLU A 2 -8.61 -5.51 22.83
CA GLU A 2 -7.79 -6.50 22.08
C GLU A 2 -8.45 -7.06 20.80
N LYS A 3 -9.76 -7.31 20.82
CA LYS A 3 -10.53 -7.73 19.64
C LYS A 3 -10.58 -6.66 18.53
N GLU A 4 -10.51 -5.39 18.91
CA GLU A 4 -10.58 -4.27 17.97
C GLU A 4 -9.22 -4.07 17.28
N THR A 5 -8.13 -4.11 18.05
CA THR A 5 -6.76 -4.07 17.53
C THR A 5 -6.47 -5.22 16.56
N THR A 6 -6.89 -6.45 16.88
CA THR A 6 -6.71 -7.61 15.98
C THR A 6 -7.52 -7.48 14.69
N THR A 7 -8.72 -6.89 14.76
CA THR A 7 -9.55 -6.61 13.58
C THR A 7 -8.89 -5.54 12.68
N ASN A 8 -8.33 -4.49 13.26
CA ASN A 8 -7.69 -3.41 12.50
C ASN A 8 -6.37 -3.88 11.86
N ASN A 9 -5.58 -4.70 12.57
CA ASN A 9 -4.40 -5.38 12.01
C ASN A 9 -4.76 -6.26 10.82
N SER A 10 -5.84 -7.03 10.92
CA SER A 10 -6.32 -7.87 9.81
C SER A 10 -6.72 -7.03 8.61
N MET A 11 -7.42 -5.91 8.82
CA MET A 11 -7.84 -5.02 7.73
C MET A 11 -6.67 -4.33 7.03
N ALA A 12 -5.65 -3.91 7.78
CA ALA A 12 -4.42 -3.36 7.20
C ALA A 12 -3.70 -4.38 6.31
N ILE A 13 -3.63 -5.65 6.73
CA ILE A 13 -3.06 -6.74 5.92
C ILE A 13 -3.90 -6.99 4.66
N VAL A 14 -5.24 -7.00 4.80
CA VAL A 14 -6.18 -7.17 3.66
C VAL A 14 -5.95 -6.13 2.57
N ALA A 15 -5.56 -4.90 2.95
CA ALA A 15 -5.25 -3.84 1.99
C ALA A 15 -4.16 -4.23 0.99
N TYR A 16 -3.23 -5.13 1.34
CA TYR A 16 -2.11 -5.54 0.50
C TYR A 16 -2.36 -6.78 -0.38
N LEU A 17 -3.45 -7.52 -0.18
CA LEU A 17 -3.62 -8.85 -0.81
C LEU A 17 -3.83 -8.77 -2.33
N THR A 18 -4.77 -7.94 -2.76
CA THR A 18 -5.13 -7.73 -4.16
C THR A 18 -5.76 -6.34 -4.30
N LEU A 19 -5.99 -5.88 -5.53
CA LEU A 19 -6.82 -4.69 -5.77
C LEU A 19 -8.19 -4.80 -5.08
N ILE A 20 -8.79 -6.00 -5.08
CA ILE A 20 -10.07 -6.25 -4.39
C ILE A 20 -9.90 -6.09 -2.87
N GLY A 21 -8.84 -6.66 -2.29
CA GLY A 21 -8.54 -6.51 -0.87
C GLY A 21 -8.32 -5.05 -0.46
N TRP A 22 -7.63 -4.29 -1.31
CA TRP A 22 -7.45 -2.85 -1.14
C TRP A 22 -8.78 -2.07 -1.16
N ILE A 23 -9.68 -2.38 -2.11
CA ILE A 23 -11.03 -1.77 -2.15
C ILE A 23 -11.83 -2.12 -0.89
N ILE A 24 -11.81 -3.38 -0.45
CA ILE A 24 -12.49 -3.82 0.78
C ILE A 24 -11.95 -3.04 1.99
N ALA A 25 -10.63 -2.88 2.10
CA ALA A 25 -10.03 -2.11 3.19
C ALA A 25 -10.53 -0.66 3.21
N ILE A 26 -10.64 0.01 2.05
CA ILE A 26 -11.20 1.35 1.93
C ILE A 26 -12.65 1.39 2.41
N VAL A 27 -13.51 0.51 1.90
CA VAL A 27 -14.94 0.54 2.22
C VAL A 27 -15.15 0.35 3.72
N VAL A 28 -14.48 -0.64 4.33
CA VAL A 28 -14.58 -0.90 5.77
C VAL A 28 -14.00 0.25 6.59
N ASN A 29 -12.91 0.87 6.13
CA ASN A 29 -12.28 1.94 6.88
C ASN A 29 -12.97 3.31 6.71
N ASN A 30 -13.80 3.49 5.69
CA ASN A 30 -14.58 4.72 5.54
C ASN A 30 -15.59 4.92 6.68
N ASP A 31 -16.12 3.81 7.23
CA ASP A 31 -17.01 3.83 8.38
C ASP A 31 -16.24 3.98 9.70
N LYS A 32 -15.12 3.25 9.85
CA LYS A 32 -14.34 3.19 11.10
C LYS A 32 -13.37 4.35 11.29
N LYS A 33 -12.82 4.86 10.19
CA LYS A 33 -11.78 5.90 10.12
C LYS A 33 -10.56 5.61 11.00
N ASP A 34 -10.11 4.35 10.99
CA ASP A 34 -8.93 3.94 11.75
C ASP A 34 -7.65 4.48 11.08
N PRO A 35 -6.83 5.28 11.78
CA PRO A 35 -5.63 5.89 11.20
C PRO A 35 -4.56 4.89 10.76
N PHE A 36 -4.47 3.74 11.43
CA PHE A 36 -3.51 2.69 11.10
C PHE A 36 -3.91 1.97 9.81
N VAL A 37 -5.19 1.60 9.66
CA VAL A 37 -5.70 1.04 8.39
C VAL A 37 -5.57 2.07 7.27
N SER A 38 -5.85 3.34 7.56
CA SER A 38 -5.68 4.45 6.61
C SER A 38 -4.26 4.60 6.09
N PHE A 39 -3.28 4.50 6.98
CA PHE A 39 -1.87 4.52 6.61
C PHE A 39 -1.55 3.44 5.57
N HIS A 40 -1.97 2.20 5.84
CA HIS A 40 -1.69 1.05 4.97
C HIS A 40 -2.43 1.08 3.63
N ILE A 41 -3.67 1.61 3.61
CA ILE A 41 -4.40 1.89 2.37
C ILE A 41 -3.60 2.83 1.46
N ARG A 42 -3.07 3.93 2.02
CA ARG A 42 -2.28 4.91 1.26
C ARG A 42 -0.93 4.35 0.81
N GLN A 43 -0.24 3.59 1.67
CA GLN A 43 1.01 2.91 1.30
C GLN A 43 0.79 1.97 0.12
N MET A 44 -0.23 1.10 0.19
CA MET A 44 -0.50 0.15 -0.88
C MET A 44 -0.93 0.86 -2.17
N LEU A 45 -1.76 1.90 -2.09
CA LEU A 45 -2.13 2.70 -3.26
C LEU A 45 -0.89 3.27 -3.97
N GLY A 46 0.04 3.85 -3.20
CA GLY A 46 1.27 4.40 -3.75
C GLY A 46 2.13 3.36 -4.46
N ILE A 47 2.26 2.17 -3.87
CA ILE A 47 3.00 1.05 -4.47
C ILE A 47 2.33 0.58 -5.77
N MET A 48 0.99 0.46 -5.78
CA MET A 48 0.23 0.09 -6.98
C MET A 48 0.40 1.11 -8.12
N LEU A 49 0.28 2.40 -7.79
CA LEU A 49 0.44 3.47 -8.77
C LEU A 49 1.88 3.59 -9.28
N LEU A 50 2.88 3.35 -8.42
CA LEU A 50 4.28 3.28 -8.82
C LEU A 50 4.53 2.12 -9.80
N ALA A 51 4.04 0.93 -9.50
CA ALA A 51 4.14 -0.23 -10.39
C ALA A 51 3.43 0.01 -11.73
N PHE A 52 2.24 0.63 -11.70
CA PHE A 52 1.52 1.04 -12.90
C PHE A 52 2.30 2.06 -13.73
N ALA A 53 2.89 3.07 -13.10
CA ALA A 53 3.71 4.07 -13.79
C ALA A 53 4.95 3.46 -14.46
N ILE A 54 5.64 2.53 -13.78
CA ILE A 54 6.77 1.78 -14.35
C ILE A 54 6.32 0.99 -15.58
N SER A 55 5.19 0.27 -15.49
CA SER A 55 4.61 -0.47 -16.62
C SER A 55 4.29 0.44 -17.81
N LEU A 56 3.72 1.63 -17.55
CA LEU A 56 3.41 2.61 -18.58
C LEU A 56 4.68 3.13 -19.28
N VAL A 57 5.74 3.45 -18.52
CA VAL A 57 7.03 3.89 -19.08
C VAL A 57 7.65 2.81 -19.96
N ILE A 58 7.63 1.55 -19.53
CA ILE A 58 8.13 0.42 -20.34
C ILE A 58 7.34 0.31 -21.65
N GLN A 59 6.01 0.38 -21.58
CA GLN A 59 5.14 0.25 -22.74
C GLN A 59 5.33 1.39 -23.76
N LEU A 60 5.55 2.61 -23.28
CA LEU A 60 5.74 3.80 -24.14
C LEU A 60 7.14 3.86 -24.75
N THR A 61 8.17 3.40 -24.04
CA THR A 61 9.56 3.49 -24.50
C THR A 61 10.06 2.25 -25.23
N GLY A 62 9.44 1.08 -24.99
CA GLY A 62 9.91 -0.21 -25.47
C GLY A 62 11.18 -0.73 -24.77
N VAL A 63 11.67 -0.04 -23.73
CA VAL A 63 12.92 -0.38 -23.06
C VAL A 63 12.71 -1.49 -22.04
N GLY A 64 12.85 -2.74 -22.48
CA GLY A 64 12.56 -3.93 -21.66
C GLY A 64 13.39 -4.06 -20.38
N ILE A 65 14.63 -3.53 -20.34
CA ILE A 65 15.51 -3.61 -19.16
C ILE A 65 14.91 -2.90 -17.94
N LEU A 66 14.04 -1.89 -18.14
CA LEU A 66 13.35 -1.20 -17.05
C LEU A 66 12.40 -2.11 -16.26
N SER A 67 12.07 -3.30 -16.78
CA SER A 67 11.27 -4.31 -16.06
C SER A 67 11.90 -4.73 -14.73
N ILE A 68 13.23 -4.58 -14.57
CA ILE A 68 13.93 -4.82 -13.29
C ILE A 68 13.39 -3.97 -12.14
N LEU A 69 12.80 -2.80 -12.43
CA LEU A 69 12.21 -1.92 -11.43
C LEU A 69 11.00 -2.54 -10.73
N HIS A 70 10.32 -3.52 -11.35
CA HIS A 70 9.23 -4.25 -10.71
C HIS A 70 9.70 -5.06 -9.49
N LEU A 71 10.97 -5.50 -9.47
CA LEU A 71 11.56 -6.13 -8.28
C LEU A 71 11.60 -5.13 -7.12
N GLY A 72 11.93 -3.86 -7.39
CA GLY A 72 11.88 -2.79 -6.41
C GLY A 72 10.47 -2.60 -5.84
N THR A 73 9.45 -2.51 -6.70
CA THR A 73 8.05 -2.38 -6.23
C THR A 73 7.58 -3.60 -5.45
N PHE A 74 8.04 -4.81 -5.82
CA PHE A 74 7.74 -6.02 -5.08
C PHE A 74 8.38 -6.03 -3.68
N VAL A 75 9.63 -5.55 -3.56
CA VAL A 75 10.28 -5.36 -2.24
C VAL A 75 9.51 -4.33 -1.40
N LEU A 76 9.09 -3.20 -1.98
CA LEU A 76 8.29 -2.21 -1.25
C LEU A 76 6.95 -2.80 -0.76
N TRP A 77 6.30 -3.63 -1.59
CA TRP A 77 5.08 -4.35 -1.20
C TRP A 77 5.33 -5.28 -0.01
N ILE A 78 6.40 -6.08 -0.02
CA ILE A 78 6.79 -6.93 1.11
C ILE A 78 7.03 -6.11 2.38
N LEU A 79 7.77 -4.99 2.28
CA LEU A 79 8.05 -4.15 3.44
C LEU A 79 6.77 -3.51 4.00
N GLY A 80 5.85 -3.07 3.13
CA GLY A 80 4.57 -2.50 3.52
C GLY A 80 3.68 -3.51 4.26
N ILE A 81 3.52 -4.72 3.72
CA ILE A 81 2.71 -5.76 4.38
C ILE A 81 3.37 -6.25 5.67
N MET A 82 4.71 -6.32 5.73
CA MET A 82 5.43 -6.64 6.97
C MET A 82 5.19 -5.62 8.08
N SER A 83 5.15 -4.32 7.75
CA SER A 83 4.77 -3.27 8.70
C SER A 83 3.36 -3.51 9.24
N ALA A 84 2.40 -3.87 8.38
CA ALA A 84 1.04 -4.19 8.79
C ALA A 84 0.97 -5.42 9.72
N PHE A 85 1.73 -6.49 9.42
CA PHE A 85 1.83 -7.67 10.29
C PHE A 85 2.41 -7.35 11.67
N LYS A 86 3.33 -6.38 11.76
CA LYS A 86 3.92 -5.91 13.02
C LYS A 86 3.02 -4.93 13.78
N GLY A 87 1.94 -4.46 13.16
CA GLY A 87 1.09 -3.41 13.74
C GLY A 87 1.79 -2.04 13.79
N THR A 88 2.79 -1.81 12.94
CA THR A 88 3.53 -0.54 12.86
C THR A 88 3.15 0.25 11.61
N THR A 89 3.37 1.57 11.65
CA THR A 89 3.16 2.48 10.51
C THR A 89 4.50 2.88 9.89
N ASP A 90 5.35 1.89 9.62
CA ASP A 90 6.66 2.13 9.01
C ASP A 90 6.47 2.40 7.50
N PRO A 91 6.80 3.60 7.00
CA PRO A 91 6.66 3.91 5.58
C PRO A 91 7.69 3.10 4.79
N VAL A 92 7.30 2.65 3.58
CA VAL A 92 8.25 1.99 2.69
C VAL A 92 9.36 2.97 2.30
N PRO A 93 10.61 2.52 2.09
CA PRO A 93 11.73 3.42 1.83
C PRO A 93 11.55 4.23 0.55
N LEU A 94 12.31 5.33 0.45
CA LEU A 94 12.38 6.27 -0.68
C LEU A 94 11.11 7.11 -0.93
N VAL A 95 9.93 6.50 -0.92
CA VAL A 95 8.67 7.11 -1.40
C VAL A 95 7.49 6.95 -0.44
N GLY A 96 7.61 6.16 0.62
CA GLY A 96 6.49 5.86 1.51
C GLY A 96 5.95 7.07 2.27
N VAL A 97 6.79 8.05 2.63
CA VAL A 97 6.33 9.30 3.26
C VAL A 97 5.50 10.12 2.28
N GLN A 98 5.96 10.22 1.04
CA GLN A 98 5.30 10.94 -0.04
C GLN A 98 3.94 10.31 -0.38
N PHE A 99 3.80 8.99 -0.29
CA PHE A 99 2.51 8.32 -0.42
C PHE A 99 1.50 8.79 0.63
N GLN A 100 1.93 9.02 1.88
CA GLN A 100 1.04 9.55 2.91
C GLN A 100 0.60 10.98 2.59
N ASP A 101 1.52 11.82 2.10
CA ASP A 101 1.23 13.21 1.78
C ASP A 101 0.34 13.37 0.53
N TRP A 102 0.63 12.64 -0.54
CA TRP A 102 -0.11 12.70 -1.80
C TRP A 102 -1.51 12.13 -1.67
N PHE A 103 -1.66 11.06 -0.89
CA PHE A 103 -2.94 10.37 -0.73
C PHE A 103 -3.62 10.72 0.58
N LYS A 104 -3.27 11.81 1.27
CA LYS A 104 -3.86 12.22 2.56
C LYS A 104 -5.39 12.38 2.55
N ALA A 105 -5.98 12.60 1.38
CA ALA A 105 -7.43 12.65 1.18
C ALA A 105 -8.08 11.26 1.10
N ILE A 106 -7.27 10.19 1.06
CA ILE A 106 -7.69 8.81 0.96
C ILE A 106 -7.46 8.14 2.32
N SER A 107 -8.57 7.61 2.81
CA SER A 107 -8.73 6.89 4.07
C SER A 107 -8.64 7.75 5.33
#